data_AF-A0A0J8H0H4-F1
#
_entry.id   AF-A0A0J8H0H4-F1
#
_cell.length_a   1.000
_cell.length_b   1.000
_cell.length_c   1.000
_cell.angle_alpha   90.00
_cell.angle_beta   90.00
_cell.angle_gamma   90.00
#
_symmetry.space_group_name_H-M   'P 1'
#
loop_
_entity.id
_entity.type
_entity.pdbx_description
1 polymer ?
#
loop_
_entity_poly.entity_id
_entity_poly.type
_entity_poly.pdbx_seq_one_letter_code
_entity_poly.pdbx_strand_id
1 'polypeptide(L)'
;MKHFKYLLILSSFLLCTAVQAKGKFGIDAYSLNKAVCYQGSSYKSTFTKVGHKKWLEVNEVGTRINWQERNRDEWSVYLMDSSRKMNLQIDLHTTKVAWGYFNQATSNELCRIKNANGNAQGQAAARSQEQVCKSLVQGKVAWSRGGSKNWQTSNLHKLCKNSPNAAKTVQCFKAAINKHNNWSKGIKECSGNKKAINAGPIWNQNDAKQKCPRVASQNGGKWTGGWWTTVQGKMSVCEIKFD
;
A
#
# COMPACT_ATOMS: atom_id res chain seq x y z
N MET A 1 59.87 -10.41 -27.76
CA MET A 1 58.99 -11.13 -28.70
C MET A 1 57.98 -11.94 -27.90
N LYS A 2 56.68 -11.64 -28.10
CA LYS A 2 55.47 -12.50 -28.00
C LYS A 2 55.38 -13.46 -26.79
N HIS A 3 54.38 -13.41 -25.91
CA HIS A 3 52.97 -13.60 -26.25
C HIS A 3 52.00 -13.11 -25.15
N PHE A 4 51.10 -12.23 -25.57
CA PHE A 4 49.80 -11.95 -24.98
C PHE A 4 48.84 -13.10 -25.34
N LYS A 5 48.09 -13.69 -24.38
CA LYS A 5 46.76 -14.30 -24.62
C LYS A 5 45.88 -14.30 -23.36
N TYR A 6 45.09 -13.23 -23.26
CA TYR A 6 43.70 -13.13 -22.79
C TYR A 6 43.14 -14.16 -21.80
N LEU A 7 43.01 -13.72 -20.55
CA LEU A 7 42.04 -14.22 -19.57
C LEU A 7 40.65 -13.67 -19.95
N LEU A 8 39.73 -14.54 -20.37
CA LEU A 8 38.32 -14.17 -20.60
C LEU A 8 37.65 -13.91 -19.24
N ILE A 9 37.46 -12.62 -18.92
CA ILE A 9 36.65 -12.20 -17.79
C ILE A 9 35.18 -12.51 -18.12
N LEU A 10 34.61 -13.48 -17.40
CA LEU A 10 33.17 -13.69 -17.34
C LEU A 10 32.51 -12.41 -16.82
N SER A 11 31.98 -11.62 -17.75
CA SER A 11 31.09 -10.50 -17.49
C SER A 11 29.80 -11.03 -16.86
N SER A 12 29.79 -11.13 -15.53
CA SER A 12 28.57 -11.26 -14.75
C SER A 12 27.73 -10.01 -14.96
N PHE A 13 26.74 -10.09 -15.86
CA PHE A 13 25.62 -9.16 -15.89
C PHE A 13 24.81 -9.38 -14.61
N LEU A 14 25.22 -8.70 -13.53
CA LEU A 14 24.33 -8.41 -12.41
C LEU A 14 23.24 -7.50 -12.97
N LEU A 15 22.12 -8.09 -13.40
CA LEU A 15 20.86 -7.40 -13.48
C LEU A 15 20.51 -6.95 -12.06
N CYS A 16 20.92 -5.73 -11.72
CA CYS A 16 20.42 -5.01 -10.57
C CYS A 16 18.94 -4.77 -10.81
N THR A 17 18.11 -5.73 -10.39
CA THR A 17 16.69 -5.45 -10.22
C THR A 17 16.62 -4.38 -9.15
N ALA A 18 16.28 -3.15 -9.55
CA ALA A 18 15.93 -2.11 -8.61
C ALA A 18 14.66 -2.58 -7.88
N VAL A 19 14.85 -3.30 -6.78
CA VAL A 19 13.85 -3.43 -5.73
C VAL A 19 13.56 -2.00 -5.33
N GLN A 20 12.39 -1.48 -5.70
CA GLN A 20 11.89 -0.20 -5.20
C GLN A 20 12.01 -0.25 -3.67
N ALA A 21 12.99 0.47 -3.13
CA ALA A 21 13.24 0.55 -1.73
C ALA A 21 12.05 1.31 -1.12
N LYS A 22 11.03 0.58 -0.67
CA LYS A 22 9.92 1.17 0.04
C LYS A 22 10.49 1.83 1.29
N GLY A 23 10.24 3.14 1.44
CA GLY A 23 10.69 3.90 2.61
C GLY A 23 10.20 3.31 3.92
N LYS A 24 10.75 3.79 5.05
CA LYS A 24 10.51 3.27 6.42
C LYS A 24 9.03 3.07 6.82
N PHE A 25 8.10 3.73 6.12
CA PHE A 25 6.65 3.63 6.36
C PHE A 25 5.89 2.81 5.31
N GLY A 26 6.59 2.13 4.39
CA GLY A 26 5.98 1.33 3.32
C GLY A 26 5.30 2.14 2.22
N ILE A 27 5.50 3.47 2.21
CA ILE A 27 4.94 4.42 1.24
C ILE A 27 6.03 5.40 0.77
N ASP A 28 5.84 5.96 -0.42
CA ASP A 28 6.60 7.10 -0.95
C ASP A 28 5.87 8.43 -0.68
N ALA A 29 6.55 9.54 -0.95
CA ALA A 29 5.96 10.86 -0.77
C ALA A 29 4.87 11.16 -1.81
N TYR A 30 4.86 10.54 -2.99
CA TYR A 30 3.74 10.66 -3.94
C TYR A 30 2.42 10.15 -3.36
N SER A 31 2.47 9.09 -2.56
CA SER A 31 1.31 8.46 -1.94
C SER A 31 0.89 9.10 -0.62
N LEU A 32 1.76 9.89 0.02
CA LEU A 32 1.57 10.45 1.36
C LEU A 32 0.38 11.43 1.45
N ASN A 33 -0.56 11.15 2.36
CA ASN A 33 -1.65 12.07 2.72
C ASN A 33 -1.65 12.48 4.18
N LYS A 34 -1.00 11.75 5.08
CA LYS A 34 -0.96 12.10 6.49
C LYS A 34 0.40 11.77 7.08
N ALA A 35 1.01 12.71 7.80
CA ALA A 35 2.20 12.47 8.60
C ALA A 35 1.92 12.91 10.04
N VAL A 36 2.31 12.08 11.00
CA VAL A 36 2.24 12.37 12.44
C VAL A 36 3.66 12.34 12.97
N CYS A 37 4.04 13.44 13.61
CA CYS A 37 5.39 13.62 14.10
C CYS A 37 5.45 13.93 15.59
N TYR A 38 6.60 13.59 16.19
CA TYR A 38 6.88 13.66 17.61
C TYR A 38 8.25 14.27 17.86
N GLN A 39 8.43 14.91 19.01
CA GLN A 39 9.73 15.29 19.54
C GLN A 39 9.99 14.43 20.78
N GLY A 40 10.94 13.49 20.68
CA GLY A 40 11.05 12.40 21.65
C GLY A 40 9.77 11.56 21.67
N SER A 41 9.15 11.45 22.84
CA SER A 41 7.86 10.76 23.04
C SER A 41 6.65 11.70 22.97
N SER A 42 6.87 13.01 22.88
CA SER A 42 5.79 14.01 22.89
C SER A 42 5.24 14.23 21.49
N TYR A 43 3.91 14.17 21.35
CA TYR A 43 3.22 14.53 20.12
C TYR A 43 3.51 15.98 19.76
N LYS A 44 3.76 16.26 18.47
CA LYS A 44 3.98 17.61 17.95
C LYS A 44 2.91 18.02 16.97
N SER A 45 2.94 17.47 15.77
CA SER A 45 2.02 17.89 14.70
C SER A 45 1.51 16.72 13.89
N THR A 46 0.28 16.90 13.39
CA THR A 46 -0.32 16.09 12.34
C THR A 46 -0.48 16.92 11.09
N PHE A 47 0.13 16.49 9.99
CA PHE A 47 -0.03 17.05 8.66
C PHE A 47 -0.99 16.18 7.86
N THR A 48 -2.06 16.74 7.30
CA THR A 48 -3.06 16.02 6.51
C THR A 48 -3.32 16.73 5.19
N LYS A 49 -3.25 16.01 4.07
CA LYS A 49 -3.66 16.51 2.76
C LYS A 49 -5.18 16.62 2.72
N VAL A 50 -5.68 17.84 2.61
CA VAL A 50 -7.13 18.16 2.64
C VAL A 50 -7.70 18.49 1.27
N GLY A 51 -6.87 18.58 0.24
CA GLY A 51 -7.30 18.84 -1.13
C GLY A 51 -6.17 18.75 -2.15
N HIS A 52 -6.46 19.13 -3.39
CA HIS A 52 -5.44 19.22 -4.43
C HIS A 52 -4.38 20.27 -4.04
N LYS A 53 -3.14 19.81 -3.82
CA LYS A 53 -2.00 20.59 -3.33
C LYS A 53 -2.27 21.40 -2.04
N LYS A 54 -3.25 20.99 -1.22
CA LYS A 54 -3.60 21.66 0.04
C LYS A 54 -3.38 20.74 1.22
N TRP A 55 -2.70 21.25 2.24
CA TRP A 55 -2.37 20.55 3.48
C TRP A 55 -2.83 21.34 4.69
N LEU A 56 -3.20 20.61 5.73
CA LEU A 56 -3.56 21.13 7.03
C LEU A 56 -2.63 20.52 8.06
N GLU A 57 -1.97 21.37 8.82
CA GLU A 57 -1.30 21.00 10.06
C GLU A 57 -2.24 21.25 11.24
N VAL A 58 -2.23 20.32 12.20
CA VAL A 58 -2.80 20.49 13.54
C VAL A 58 -1.70 20.21 14.55
N ASN A 59 -1.27 21.22 15.29
CA ASN A 59 -0.16 21.12 16.25
C ASN A 59 -0.62 20.57 17.63
N GLU A 60 0.26 20.57 18.61
CA GLU A 60 0.03 20.00 19.95
C GLU A 60 -1.09 20.68 20.74
N VAL A 61 -1.39 21.94 20.43
CA VAL A 61 -2.45 22.73 21.09
C VAL A 61 -3.73 22.82 20.25
N GLY A 62 -3.78 22.13 19.10
CA GLY A 62 -4.94 22.14 18.21
C GLY A 62 -5.00 23.30 17.22
N THR A 63 -3.98 24.16 17.18
CA THR A 63 -3.89 25.23 16.18
C THR A 63 -3.84 24.64 14.78
N ARG A 64 -4.61 25.23 13.87
CA ARG A 64 -4.79 24.78 12.49
C ARG A 64 -4.01 25.69 11.54
N ILE A 65 -3.11 25.11 10.76
CA ILE A 65 -2.27 25.87 9.81
C ILE A 65 -2.46 25.30 8.41
N ASN A 66 -2.80 26.15 7.46
CA ASN A 66 -2.95 25.75 6.06
C ASN A 66 -1.61 25.90 5.33
N TRP A 67 -1.30 24.90 4.53
CA TRP A 67 -0.06 24.80 3.78
C TRP A 67 -0.36 24.54 2.31
N GLN A 68 0.34 25.26 1.43
CA GLN A 68 0.29 25.05 -0.01
C GLN A 68 1.43 24.11 -0.41
N GLU A 69 1.10 22.97 -1.01
CA GLU A 69 2.11 22.09 -1.57
C GLU A 69 2.69 22.69 -2.85
N ARG A 70 4.02 22.76 -2.91
CA ARG A 70 4.78 23.26 -4.05
C ARG A 70 5.24 22.12 -4.95
N ASN A 71 5.78 21.06 -4.36
CA ASN A 71 6.33 19.94 -5.09
C ASN A 71 6.36 18.67 -4.24
N ARG A 72 6.62 17.53 -4.90
CA ARG A 72 6.99 16.27 -4.28
C ARG A 72 8.07 15.59 -5.11
N ASP A 73 8.89 14.79 -4.44
CA ASP A 73 9.69 13.75 -5.06
C ASP A 73 9.32 12.39 -4.44
N GLU A 74 10.13 11.36 -4.66
CA GLU A 74 9.89 10.03 -4.10
C GLU A 74 9.93 10.02 -2.55
N TRP A 75 10.65 10.96 -1.94
CA TRP A 75 11.00 10.96 -0.51
C TRP A 75 10.35 12.09 0.27
N SER A 76 10.08 13.22 -0.36
CA SER A 76 9.69 14.45 0.32
C SER A 76 8.45 15.11 -0.25
N VAL A 77 7.67 15.74 0.64
CA VAL A 77 6.63 16.69 0.29
C VAL A 77 7.07 18.09 0.71
N TYR A 78 7.04 19.03 -0.22
CA TYR A 78 7.46 20.41 0.00
C TYR A 78 6.25 21.32 0.11
N LEU A 79 6.07 21.90 1.30
CA LEU A 79 4.98 22.77 1.69
C LEU A 79 5.47 24.21 1.83
N MET A 80 4.57 25.14 1.60
CA MET A 80 4.84 26.57 1.66
C MET A 80 3.67 27.31 2.30
N ASP A 81 4.01 28.31 3.11
CA ASP A 81 3.11 29.41 3.43
C ASP A 81 3.71 30.72 2.90
N SER A 82 3.13 31.25 1.83
CA SER A 82 3.55 32.52 1.22
C SER A 82 3.39 33.71 2.16
N SER A 83 2.38 33.69 3.03
CA SER A 83 2.11 34.83 3.93
C SER A 83 3.21 35.00 4.98
N ARG A 84 3.77 33.88 5.44
CA ARG A 84 4.86 33.83 6.44
C ARG A 84 6.25 33.70 5.82
N LYS A 85 6.34 33.57 4.49
CA LYS A 85 7.59 33.23 3.79
C LYS A 85 8.27 31.99 4.41
N MET A 86 7.47 31.01 4.79
CA MET A 86 7.95 29.75 5.39
C MET A 86 7.85 28.61 4.39
N ASN A 87 8.85 27.74 4.41
CA ASN A 87 8.82 26.43 3.77
C ASN A 87 8.80 25.33 4.85
N LEU A 88 8.25 24.18 4.49
CA LEU A 88 8.23 23.00 5.35
C LEU A 88 8.41 21.77 4.49
N GLN A 89 9.30 20.87 4.89
CA GLN A 89 9.57 19.62 4.24
C GLN A 89 9.12 18.47 5.13
N ILE A 90 8.28 17.60 4.58
CA ILE A 90 7.95 16.30 5.19
C ILE A 90 8.80 15.26 4.47
N ASP A 91 9.90 14.83 5.08
CA ASP A 91 10.89 13.93 4.50
C ASP A 91 10.77 12.51 5.10
N LEU A 92 10.31 11.56 4.27
CA LEU A 92 10.15 10.16 4.62
C LEU A 92 11.47 9.37 4.62
N HIS A 93 12.50 9.86 3.91
CA HIS A 93 13.82 9.23 3.87
C HIS A 93 14.55 9.43 5.19
N THR A 94 14.63 10.68 5.66
CA THR A 94 15.27 10.99 6.96
C THR A 94 14.29 10.87 8.14
N THR A 95 13.00 10.69 7.87
CA THR A 95 11.91 10.66 8.84
C THR A 95 11.78 11.94 9.66
N LYS A 96 12.03 13.08 9.02
CA LYS A 96 12.01 14.40 9.64
C LYS A 96 10.93 15.27 9.03
N VAL A 97 10.32 16.10 9.86
CA VAL A 97 9.67 17.31 9.39
C VAL A 97 10.60 18.46 9.76
N ALA A 98 10.97 19.27 8.78
CA ALA A 98 11.81 20.44 8.97
C ALA A 98 11.13 21.67 8.37
N TRP A 99 11.34 22.82 8.97
CA TRP A 99 10.83 24.10 8.49
C TRP A 99 11.97 25.10 8.31
N GLY A 100 11.79 26.07 7.44
CA GLY A 100 12.76 27.14 7.20
C GLY A 100 12.10 28.36 6.57
N TYR A 101 12.90 29.41 6.38
CA TYR A 101 12.48 30.61 5.66
C TYR A 101 13.00 30.55 4.23
N PHE A 102 12.27 31.15 3.27
CA PHE A 102 12.61 31.08 1.83
C PHE A 102 14.05 31.47 1.47
N ASN A 103 14.68 32.33 2.26
CA ASN A 103 16.00 32.89 1.98
C ASN A 103 17.07 32.41 2.98
N GLN A 104 16.85 31.29 3.65
CA GLN A 104 17.80 30.75 4.63
C GLN A 104 18.20 29.33 4.24
N ALA A 105 19.51 29.08 4.26
CA ALA A 105 20.08 27.76 3.98
C ALA A 105 19.83 26.76 5.12
N THR A 106 19.49 27.24 6.31
CA THR A 106 19.26 26.41 7.49
C THR A 106 17.78 26.04 7.62
N SER A 107 17.50 24.74 7.63
CA SER A 107 16.20 24.18 8.03
C SER A 107 16.26 23.73 9.49
N ASN A 108 15.27 24.11 10.28
CA ASN A 108 15.11 23.65 11.67
C ASN A 108 14.26 22.37 11.70
N GLU A 109 14.76 21.31 12.33
CA GLU A 109 13.97 20.10 12.56
C GLU A 109 12.81 20.44 13.51
N LEU A 110 11.57 20.29 13.04
CA LEU A 110 10.37 20.44 13.85
C LEU A 110 10.18 19.21 14.74
N CYS A 111 10.23 18.04 14.13
CA CYS A 111 9.85 16.78 14.75
C CYS A 111 10.25 15.58 13.87
N ARG A 112 10.22 14.38 14.46
CA ARG A 112 10.42 13.12 13.75
C ARG A 112 9.12 12.42 13.44
N ILE A 113 8.97 11.96 12.20
CA ILE A 113 7.81 11.22 11.74
C ILE A 113 7.80 9.85 12.42
N LYS A 114 6.71 9.53 13.11
CA LYS A 114 6.48 8.22 13.73
C LYS A 114 5.40 7.42 13.00
N ASN A 115 4.50 8.12 12.31
CA ASN A 115 3.45 7.49 11.53
C ASN A 115 3.24 8.29 10.23
N ALA A 116 3.21 7.61 9.08
CA ALA A 116 2.92 8.19 7.79
C ALA A 116 1.90 7.31 7.06
N ASN A 117 0.84 7.92 6.55
CA ASN A 117 -0.24 7.23 5.85
C ASN A 117 -0.48 7.86 4.49
N GLY A 118 -0.77 7.02 3.50
CA GLY A 118 -1.16 7.51 2.18
C GLY A 118 -2.64 7.90 2.09
N ASN A 119 -3.07 8.29 0.88
CA ASN A 119 -4.51 8.39 0.54
C ASN A 119 -5.25 7.07 0.85
N ALA A 120 -6.57 6.99 0.74
CA ALA A 120 -7.29 5.73 0.96
C ALA A 120 -6.74 4.54 0.13
N GLN A 121 -6.08 4.80 -1.02
CA GLN A 121 -5.31 3.80 -1.78
C GLN A 121 -3.99 3.39 -1.11
N GLY A 122 -3.29 4.28 -0.40
CA GLY A 122 -2.10 3.97 0.44
C GLY A 122 -2.41 3.51 1.87
N GLN A 123 -3.56 3.88 2.44
CA GLN A 123 -4.08 3.32 3.70
C GLN A 123 -4.69 1.92 3.51
N ALA A 124 -5.14 1.58 2.31
CA ALA A 124 -5.44 0.19 1.93
C ALA A 124 -4.20 -0.71 1.88
N ALA A 125 -2.98 -0.13 1.92
CA ALA A 125 -1.74 -0.87 2.14
C ALA A 125 -1.37 -1.00 3.63
N ALA A 126 -1.91 -0.16 4.52
CA ALA A 126 -1.66 -0.19 5.97
C ALA A 126 -2.79 -0.85 6.80
N ARG A 127 -4.00 -1.02 6.25
CA ARG A 127 -4.90 -2.10 6.67
C ARG A 127 -4.76 -3.21 5.64
N SER A 128 -4.02 -4.27 5.96
CA SER A 128 -3.89 -5.39 5.01
C SER A 128 -5.30 -5.81 4.55
N GLN A 129 -5.45 -6.16 3.27
CA GLN A 129 -6.72 -6.71 2.77
C GLN A 129 -7.22 -7.87 3.65
N GLU A 130 -6.31 -8.56 4.33
CA GLU A 130 -6.62 -9.46 5.45
C GLU A 130 -7.35 -8.78 6.62
N GLN A 131 -6.87 -7.67 7.18
CA GLN A 131 -7.54 -6.92 8.25
C GLN A 131 -8.89 -6.31 7.82
N VAL A 132 -9.05 -5.96 6.54
CA VAL A 132 -10.35 -5.57 5.97
C VAL A 132 -11.28 -6.78 5.91
N CYS A 133 -10.79 -7.91 5.40
CA CYS A 133 -11.56 -9.16 5.37
C CYS A 133 -12.02 -9.56 6.77
N LYS A 134 -11.15 -9.48 7.78
CA LYS A 134 -11.50 -9.78 9.18
C LYS A 134 -12.66 -8.91 9.68
N SER A 135 -12.69 -7.61 9.37
CA SER A 135 -13.78 -6.70 9.79
C SER A 135 -15.07 -6.83 8.97
N LEU A 136 -15.00 -7.44 7.78
CA LEU A 136 -16.16 -7.79 6.97
C LEU A 136 -16.79 -9.13 7.39
N VAL A 137 -16.01 -10.01 8.02
CA VAL A 137 -16.48 -11.32 8.50
C VAL A 137 -16.99 -11.25 9.94
N GLN A 138 -16.18 -10.74 10.87
CA GLN A 138 -16.49 -10.77 12.30
C GLN A 138 -17.80 -10.03 12.61
N GLY A 139 -18.72 -10.70 13.31
CA GLY A 139 -20.03 -10.16 13.68
C GLY A 139 -21.02 -10.02 12.52
N LYS A 140 -20.62 -10.28 11.28
CA LYS A 140 -21.42 -10.00 10.07
C LYS A 140 -21.73 -11.24 9.24
N VAL A 141 -20.81 -12.19 9.17
CA VAL A 141 -20.93 -13.40 8.35
C VAL A 141 -20.94 -14.61 9.28
N ALA A 142 -21.95 -15.48 9.16
CA ALA A 142 -21.99 -16.72 9.91
C ALA A 142 -21.06 -17.76 9.26
N TRP A 143 -20.39 -18.58 10.06
CA TRP A 143 -19.56 -19.68 9.53
C TRP A 143 -20.39 -20.88 9.05
N SER A 144 -21.71 -20.91 9.28
CA SER A 144 -22.64 -21.91 8.72
C SER A 144 -24.03 -21.29 8.51
N ARG A 145 -24.95 -22.01 7.86
CA ARG A 145 -26.33 -21.53 7.54
C ARG A 145 -27.17 -21.13 8.77
N GLY A 146 -26.81 -21.59 9.98
CA GLY A 146 -27.43 -21.19 11.26
C GLY A 146 -26.40 -20.87 12.35
N GLY A 147 -25.14 -20.66 11.97
CA GLY A 147 -24.02 -20.56 12.90
C GLY A 147 -23.83 -19.18 13.53
N SER A 148 -22.99 -19.15 14.56
CA SER A 148 -22.58 -17.89 15.21
C SER A 148 -21.83 -16.97 14.24
N LYS A 149 -21.93 -15.65 14.46
CA LYS A 149 -21.12 -14.63 13.78
C LYS A 149 -19.88 -14.24 14.58
N ASN A 150 -19.68 -14.86 15.75
CA ASN A 150 -18.52 -14.66 16.61
C ASN A 150 -17.45 -15.67 16.20
N TRP A 151 -16.58 -15.27 15.29
CA TRP A 151 -15.52 -16.14 14.84
C TRP A 151 -14.34 -16.14 15.81
N GLN A 152 -13.68 -17.28 15.89
CA GLN A 152 -12.35 -17.38 16.48
C GLN A 152 -11.34 -16.67 15.59
N THR A 153 -10.43 -15.89 16.20
CA THR A 153 -9.40 -15.12 15.51
C THR A 153 -8.52 -15.97 14.59
N SER A 154 -8.27 -17.23 14.94
CA SER A 154 -7.50 -18.18 14.13
C SER A 154 -8.22 -18.53 12.80
N ASN A 155 -9.53 -18.74 12.83
CA ASN A 155 -10.31 -19.06 11.63
C ASN A 155 -10.51 -17.82 10.75
N LEU A 156 -10.64 -16.64 11.35
CA LEU A 156 -10.59 -15.37 10.63
C LEU A 156 -9.26 -15.16 9.92
N HIS A 157 -8.13 -15.43 10.60
CA HIS A 157 -6.81 -15.36 9.98
C HIS A 157 -6.71 -16.36 8.84
N LYS A 158 -7.09 -17.63 9.03
CA LYS A 158 -7.06 -18.64 7.96
C LYS A 158 -7.85 -18.17 6.74
N LEU A 159 -9.08 -17.68 6.90
CA LEU A 159 -9.90 -17.21 5.79
C LEU A 159 -9.30 -16.00 5.05
N CYS A 160 -8.79 -15.03 5.81
CA CYS A 160 -8.44 -13.72 5.29
C CYS A 160 -6.96 -13.55 4.92
N LYS A 161 -6.08 -14.44 5.38
CA LYS A 161 -4.63 -14.35 5.15
C LYS A 161 -4.32 -14.28 3.67
N ASN A 162 -3.48 -13.30 3.30
CA ASN A 162 -3.05 -13.04 1.92
C ASN A 162 -4.22 -12.86 0.93
N SER A 163 -5.43 -12.54 1.40
CA SER A 163 -6.49 -12.13 0.47
C SER A 163 -6.05 -10.82 -0.17
N PRO A 164 -5.99 -10.71 -1.51
CA PRO A 164 -5.71 -9.45 -2.17
C PRO A 164 -6.99 -8.63 -2.42
N ASN A 165 -8.17 -9.22 -2.16
CA ASN A 165 -9.47 -8.58 -2.24
C ASN A 165 -10.41 -9.12 -1.16
N ALA A 166 -10.57 -8.33 -0.09
CA ALA A 166 -11.36 -8.71 1.07
C ALA A 166 -12.82 -9.05 0.73
N ALA A 167 -13.48 -8.21 -0.08
CA ALA A 167 -14.89 -8.38 -0.42
C ALA A 167 -15.12 -9.68 -1.22
N LYS A 168 -14.23 -9.98 -2.17
CA LYS A 168 -14.33 -11.20 -2.98
C LYS A 168 -14.07 -12.45 -2.15
N THR A 169 -13.13 -12.41 -1.21
CA THR A 169 -12.91 -13.52 -0.26
C THR A 169 -14.16 -13.77 0.59
N VAL A 170 -14.80 -12.72 1.09
CA VAL A 170 -16.05 -12.84 1.86
C VAL A 170 -17.19 -13.41 1.01
N GLN A 171 -17.35 -12.95 -0.23
CA GLN A 171 -18.35 -13.47 -1.17
C GLN A 171 -18.11 -14.96 -1.49
N CYS A 172 -16.86 -15.34 -1.76
CA CYS A 172 -16.47 -16.73 -1.97
C CYS A 172 -16.90 -17.59 -0.77
N PHE A 173 -16.59 -17.13 0.45
CA PHE A 173 -16.91 -17.90 1.64
C PHE A 173 -18.42 -18.07 1.84
N LYS A 174 -19.21 -16.99 1.65
CA LYS A 174 -20.68 -17.06 1.68
C LYS A 174 -21.21 -18.08 0.66
N ALA A 175 -20.68 -18.08 -0.55
CA ALA A 175 -21.05 -19.04 -1.59
C ALA A 175 -20.70 -20.48 -1.20
N ALA A 176 -19.53 -20.73 -0.61
CA ALA A 176 -19.13 -22.05 -0.13
C ALA A 176 -20.06 -22.58 0.98
N ILE A 177 -20.47 -21.73 1.92
CA ILE A 177 -21.44 -22.09 2.96
C ILE A 177 -22.82 -22.39 2.36
N ASN A 178 -23.27 -21.60 1.39
CA ASN A 178 -24.49 -21.89 0.66
C ASN A 178 -24.39 -23.20 -0.13
N LYS A 179 -23.23 -23.53 -0.68
CA LYS A 179 -23.03 -24.74 -1.49
C LYS A 179 -23.00 -26.03 -0.67
N HIS A 180 -22.23 -26.07 0.40
CA HIS A 180 -21.99 -27.33 1.13
C HIS A 180 -21.99 -27.19 2.66
N ASN A 181 -22.27 -25.99 3.19
CA ASN A 181 -22.39 -25.71 4.63
C ASN A 181 -21.23 -26.26 5.48
N ASN A 182 -20.01 -26.26 4.94
CA ASN A 182 -18.81 -26.78 5.60
C ASN A 182 -17.76 -25.68 5.63
N TRP A 183 -17.63 -25.04 6.78
CA TRP A 183 -16.79 -23.86 6.97
C TRP A 183 -15.30 -24.13 6.77
N SER A 184 -14.79 -25.27 7.23
CA SER A 184 -13.37 -25.63 7.08
C SER A 184 -13.02 -25.81 5.60
N LYS A 185 -13.90 -26.50 4.85
CA LYS A 185 -13.79 -26.63 3.39
C LYS A 185 -13.90 -25.28 2.68
N GLY A 186 -14.83 -24.42 3.11
CA GLY A 186 -15.02 -23.09 2.55
C GLY A 186 -13.83 -22.15 2.80
N ILE A 187 -13.19 -22.25 3.97
CA ILE A 187 -11.93 -21.57 4.24
C ILE A 187 -10.88 -22.06 3.24
N LYS A 188 -10.62 -23.37 3.16
CA LYS A 188 -9.61 -23.94 2.24
C LYS A 188 -9.81 -23.52 0.78
N GLU A 189 -11.05 -23.46 0.32
CA GLU A 189 -11.40 -23.03 -1.05
C GLU A 189 -11.15 -21.53 -1.28
N CYS A 190 -11.46 -20.70 -0.29
CA CYS A 190 -11.45 -19.24 -0.44
C CYS A 190 -10.12 -18.58 -0.01
N SER A 191 -9.40 -19.20 0.93
CA SER A 191 -8.10 -18.78 1.46
C SER A 191 -6.94 -19.50 0.76
N GLY A 192 -6.64 -19.08 -0.47
CA GLY A 192 -5.42 -19.49 -1.16
C GLY A 192 -4.32 -18.45 -0.99
N ASN A 193 -3.05 -18.84 -1.13
CA ASN A 193 -1.94 -17.92 -1.28
C ASN A 193 -2.15 -17.12 -2.58
N LYS A 194 -2.85 -15.99 -2.49
CA LYS A 194 -3.24 -15.17 -3.64
C LYS A 194 -2.51 -13.83 -3.58
N LYS A 195 -2.08 -13.31 -4.73
CA LYS A 195 -1.49 -11.96 -4.84
C LYS A 195 -2.11 -11.21 -6.00
N ALA A 196 -2.24 -9.89 -5.83
CA ALA A 196 -2.56 -8.98 -6.92
C ALA A 196 -1.27 -8.58 -7.62
N ILE A 197 -1.13 -8.93 -8.90
CA ILE A 197 0.06 -8.58 -9.71
C ILE A 197 -0.36 -7.60 -10.80
N ASN A 198 0.43 -6.55 -11.00
CA ASN A 198 0.20 -5.53 -12.02
C ASN A 198 0.12 -6.16 -13.41
N ALA A 199 -0.88 -5.73 -14.18
CA ALA A 199 -1.17 -6.26 -15.51
C ALA A 199 -1.28 -5.18 -16.59
N GLY A 200 -0.92 -3.93 -16.25
CA GLY A 200 -1.20 -2.77 -17.09
C GLY A 200 -2.70 -2.43 -17.11
N PRO A 201 -3.16 -1.56 -18.03
CA PRO A 201 -4.58 -1.27 -18.16
C PRO A 201 -5.35 -2.52 -18.62
N ILE A 202 -6.46 -2.83 -17.94
CA ILE A 202 -7.44 -3.83 -18.36
C ILE A 202 -8.77 -3.11 -18.58
N TRP A 203 -9.34 -3.25 -19.78
CA TRP A 203 -10.54 -2.52 -20.17
C TRP A 203 -11.84 -3.24 -19.82
N ASN A 204 -11.83 -4.57 -19.85
CA ASN A 204 -12.99 -5.41 -19.58
C ASN A 204 -12.58 -6.86 -19.28
N GLN A 205 -13.58 -7.71 -19.01
CA GLN A 205 -13.36 -9.12 -18.70
C GLN A 205 -12.67 -9.91 -19.83
N ASN A 206 -12.92 -9.58 -21.09
CA ASN A 206 -12.29 -10.28 -22.23
C ASN A 206 -10.81 -9.91 -22.35
N ASP A 207 -10.46 -8.65 -22.12
CA ASP A 207 -9.07 -8.22 -22.03
C ASP A 207 -8.34 -8.89 -20.86
N ALA A 208 -9.00 -9.02 -19.70
CA ALA A 208 -8.47 -9.76 -18.55
C ALA A 208 -8.20 -11.24 -18.88
N LYS A 209 -9.10 -11.90 -19.62
CA LYS A 209 -8.95 -13.30 -20.05
C LYS A 209 -7.73 -13.50 -20.95
N GLN A 210 -7.32 -12.49 -21.71
CA GLN A 210 -6.12 -12.57 -22.55
C GLN A 210 -4.84 -12.26 -21.76
N LYS A 211 -4.86 -11.24 -20.90
CA LYS A 211 -3.67 -10.78 -20.16
C LYS A 211 -3.35 -11.61 -18.92
N CYS A 212 -4.34 -11.87 -18.08
CA CYS A 212 -4.11 -12.42 -16.75
C CYS A 212 -3.55 -13.85 -16.73
N PRO A 213 -3.91 -14.77 -17.65
CA PRO A 213 -3.24 -16.07 -17.73
C PRO A 213 -1.73 -15.94 -18.01
N ARG A 214 -1.33 -15.01 -18.88
CA ARG A 214 0.08 -14.74 -19.17
C ARG A 214 0.80 -14.17 -17.96
N VAL A 215 0.22 -13.16 -17.29
CA VAL A 215 0.79 -12.58 -16.06
C VAL A 215 0.92 -13.66 -14.97
N ALA A 216 -0.06 -14.54 -14.84
CA ALA A 216 -0.01 -15.66 -13.89
C ALA A 216 1.15 -16.62 -14.18
N SER A 217 1.27 -17.07 -15.43
CA SER A 217 2.36 -17.95 -15.87
C SER A 217 3.73 -17.31 -15.63
N GLN A 218 3.89 -16.02 -15.95
CA GLN A 218 5.14 -15.28 -15.73
C GLN A 218 5.53 -15.15 -14.26
N ASN A 219 4.57 -15.24 -13.33
CA ASN A 219 4.82 -15.14 -11.90
C ASN A 219 4.85 -16.50 -11.21
N GLY A 220 4.72 -17.61 -11.94
CA GLY A 220 4.71 -18.95 -11.34
C GLY A 220 3.43 -19.27 -10.58
N GLY A 221 2.28 -18.74 -11.03
CA GLY A 221 0.98 -19.00 -10.42
C GLY A 221 -0.13 -19.23 -11.45
N LYS A 222 -1.35 -19.38 -10.95
CA LYS A 222 -2.57 -19.58 -11.76
C LYS A 222 -3.52 -18.41 -11.55
N TRP A 223 -4.00 -17.83 -12.65
CA TRP A 223 -5.00 -16.77 -12.58
C TRP A 223 -6.30 -17.35 -12.00
N THR A 224 -6.89 -16.67 -11.02
CA THR A 224 -8.12 -17.13 -10.35
C THR A 224 -9.39 -16.73 -11.09
N GLY A 225 -9.27 -15.97 -12.19
CA GLY A 225 -10.38 -15.26 -12.82
C GLY A 225 -10.65 -13.88 -12.21
N GLY A 226 -9.94 -13.49 -11.14
CA GLY A 226 -10.08 -12.16 -10.51
C GLY A 226 -9.17 -11.09 -11.12
N TRP A 227 -9.70 -9.88 -11.28
CA TRP A 227 -8.94 -8.68 -11.62
C TRP A 227 -9.70 -7.43 -11.14
N TRP A 228 -9.01 -6.31 -11.03
CA TRP A 228 -9.63 -5.00 -10.80
C TRP A 228 -8.70 -3.87 -11.25
N THR A 229 -9.29 -2.72 -11.54
CA THR A 229 -8.57 -1.48 -11.86
C THR A 229 -8.09 -0.80 -10.59
N THR A 230 -6.80 -0.47 -10.53
CA THR A 230 -6.19 0.28 -9.42
C THR A 230 -6.04 1.76 -9.74
N VAL A 231 -5.80 2.09 -11.02
CA VAL A 231 -5.77 3.46 -11.55
C VAL A 231 -6.53 3.48 -12.87
N GLN A 232 -7.63 4.24 -12.92
CA GLN A 232 -8.50 4.31 -14.09
C GLN A 232 -7.73 4.65 -15.37
N GLY A 233 -7.90 3.84 -16.41
CA GLY A 233 -7.25 3.99 -17.71
C GLY A 233 -5.74 3.74 -17.75
N LYS A 234 -5.10 3.43 -16.61
CA LYS A 234 -3.62 3.30 -16.53
C LYS A 234 -3.17 1.95 -15.99
N MET A 235 -3.81 1.44 -14.94
CA MET A 235 -3.32 0.26 -14.22
C MET A 235 -4.43 -0.59 -13.64
N SER A 236 -4.29 -1.89 -13.81
CA SER A 236 -5.12 -2.94 -13.23
C SER A 236 -4.22 -4.07 -12.73
N VAL A 237 -4.77 -4.94 -11.90
CA VAL A 237 -4.08 -6.10 -11.35
C VAL A 237 -4.85 -7.38 -11.63
N CYS A 238 -4.12 -8.48 -11.79
CA CYS A 238 -4.66 -9.83 -11.85
C CYS A 238 -4.49 -10.53 -10.50
N GLU A 239 -5.54 -11.18 -10.02
CA GLU A 239 -5.49 -12.04 -8.85
C GLU A 239 -4.91 -13.41 -9.22
N ILE A 240 -3.73 -13.72 -8.69
CA ILE A 240 -3.00 -14.95 -9.01
C ILE A 240 -2.88 -15.78 -7.75
N LYS A 241 -3.23 -17.06 -7.84
CA LYS A 241 -3.02 -18.05 -6.79
C LYS A 241 -1.69 -18.75 -7.02
N PHE A 242 -0.94 -18.94 -5.93
CA PHE A 242 0.26 -19.75 -5.84
C PHE A 242 -0.06 -21.02 -5.07
N ASP A 243 0.59 -22.11 -5.46
CA ASP A 243 0.52 -23.40 -4.76
C ASP A 243 1.46 -23.42 -3.55
#